data_AF-A0A4Y9ZXR6-F1
#
_entry.id   AF-A0A4Y9ZXR6-F1
#
_cell.length_a   1.000
_cell.length_b   1.000
_cell.length_c   1.000
_cell.angle_alpha   90.00
_cell.angle_beta   90.00
_cell.angle_gamma   90.00
#
_symmetry.space_group_name_H-M   'P 1'
#
loop_
_entity.id
_entity.type
_entity.pdbx_description
1 polymer ?
#
loop_
_entity_poly.entity_id
_entity_poly.type
_entity_poly.pdbx_seq_one_letter_code
_entity_poly.pdbx_strand_id
1 'polypeptide(L)'
;MTTDWPHSKKGGCGNWIPVTHPEGSLYFYDAERHIFTENYMYDKAWRTDVERLISHLGMLLLRQDKELPPNHDLVVEVEVTDDGNMYWFYYYVDHDTRSIFWLQEITTKHVEAYNITSLAHLKHTIEFEYW
;
A
#
# COMPACT_ATOMS: atom_id res chain seq x y z
N MET A 1 -9.98 -3.45 -34.36
CA MET A 1 -10.24 -2.79 -33.06
C MET A 1 -9.01 -3.02 -32.21
N THR A 2 -8.13 -2.02 -32.13
CA THR A 2 -6.90 -2.07 -31.35
C THR A 2 -7.26 -1.70 -29.92
N THR A 3 -7.12 -2.64 -28.98
CA THR A 3 -7.18 -2.35 -27.55
C THR A 3 -5.88 -1.69 -27.13
N ASP A 4 -5.71 -0.42 -27.49
CA ASP A 4 -4.72 0.44 -26.86
C ASP A 4 -5.22 0.74 -25.44
N TRP A 5 -4.89 -0.15 -24.50
CA TRP A 5 -5.02 0.13 -23.07
C TRP A 5 -4.01 1.23 -22.69
N PRO A 6 -4.40 2.29 -21.96
CA PRO A 6 -3.56 3.48 -21.71
C PRO A 6 -2.27 3.24 -20.91
N HIS A 7 -1.93 1.98 -20.55
CA HIS A 7 -0.69 1.62 -19.87
C HIS A 7 0.57 1.71 -20.76
N SER A 8 0.44 2.15 -22.01
CA SER A 8 1.53 2.32 -22.97
C SER A 8 2.45 3.52 -22.63
N LYS A 9 3.38 3.29 -21.70
CA LYS A 9 4.82 3.60 -21.78
C LYS A 9 5.24 4.90 -22.50
N LYS A 10 4.86 6.08 -21.99
CA LYS A 10 5.63 7.31 -22.24
C LYS A 10 5.93 8.02 -20.92
N GLY A 11 6.93 7.51 -20.23
CA GLY A 11 7.37 7.95 -18.91
C GLY A 11 7.31 6.80 -17.92
N GLY A 12 8.42 6.09 -17.72
CA GLY A 12 8.48 5.01 -16.73
C GLY A 12 8.13 5.52 -15.33
N CYS A 13 7.65 4.64 -14.46
CA CYS A 13 7.37 4.94 -13.05
C CYS A 13 8.53 4.56 -12.11
N GLY A 14 9.76 4.47 -12.62
CA GLY A 14 10.95 4.13 -11.83
C GLY A 14 11.05 2.62 -11.57
N ASN A 15 11.26 2.25 -10.30
CA ASN A 15 11.38 0.85 -9.85
C ASN A 15 10.01 0.14 -9.72
N TRP A 16 8.91 0.89 -9.82
CA TRP A 16 7.56 0.36 -9.69
C TRP A 16 7.17 -0.50 -10.90
N ILE A 17 6.78 -1.73 -10.62
CA ILE A 17 6.35 -2.72 -11.61
C ILE A 17 4.82 -2.79 -11.59
N PRO A 18 4.12 -2.52 -12.70
CA PRO A 18 2.68 -2.72 -12.77
C PRO A 18 2.37 -4.22 -12.80
N VAL A 19 1.41 -4.65 -11.98
CA VAL A 19 0.94 -6.03 -11.90
C VAL A 19 -0.58 -6.04 -11.86
N THR A 20 -1.18 -7.05 -12.47
CA THR A 20 -2.63 -7.23 -12.45
C THR A 20 -2.98 -8.33 -11.45
N HIS A 21 -3.80 -8.02 -10.45
CA HIS A 21 -4.37 -9.02 -9.55
C HIS A 21 -5.16 -10.06 -10.35
N PRO A 22 -5.27 -11.31 -9.87
CA PRO A 22 -6.13 -12.32 -10.50
C PRO A 22 -7.59 -11.86 -10.70
N GLU A 23 -8.07 -10.94 -9.86
CA GLU A 23 -9.41 -10.34 -9.93
C GLU A 23 -9.53 -9.20 -10.94
N GLY A 24 -8.41 -8.79 -11.56
CA GLY A 24 -8.36 -7.82 -12.65
C GLY A 24 -8.01 -6.38 -12.24
N SER A 25 -7.82 -6.09 -10.95
CA SER A 25 -7.33 -4.78 -10.50
C SER A 25 -5.84 -4.58 -10.81
N LEU A 26 -5.43 -3.34 -11.05
CA LEU A 26 -4.04 -2.95 -11.27
C LEU A 26 -3.42 -2.50 -9.96
N TYR A 27 -2.27 -3.05 -9.61
CA TYR A 27 -1.42 -2.55 -8.54
C TYR A 27 0.00 -2.36 -9.05
N PHE A 28 0.82 -1.71 -8.22
CA PHE A 28 2.23 -1.47 -8.48
C PHE A 28 3.07 -2.02 -7.32
N TYR A 29 4.21 -2.60 -7.68
CA TYR A 29 5.11 -3.26 -6.73
C TYR A 29 6.56 -2.79 -6.92
N ASP A 30 7.22 -2.41 -5.84
CA ASP A 30 8.67 -2.21 -5.77
C ASP A 30 9.32 -3.45 -5.14
N ALA A 31 9.97 -4.26 -5.97
CA ALA A 31 10.57 -5.52 -5.58
C ALA A 31 11.81 -5.39 -4.69
N GLU A 32 12.52 -4.26 -4.77
CA GLU A 32 13.71 -4.05 -3.95
C GLU A 32 13.33 -3.70 -2.51
N ARG A 33 12.24 -2.92 -2.36
CA ARG A 33 11.80 -2.39 -1.07
C ARG A 33 10.65 -3.17 -0.44
N HIS A 34 10.09 -4.15 -1.16
CA HIS A 34 8.95 -4.92 -0.70
C HIS A 34 7.70 -4.04 -0.44
N ILE A 35 7.39 -3.14 -1.39
CA ILE A 35 6.30 -2.16 -1.23
C ILE A 35 5.24 -2.30 -2.33
N PHE A 36 3.97 -2.25 -1.92
CA PHE A 36 2.81 -2.37 -2.80
C PHE A 36 1.92 -1.12 -2.70
N THR A 37 1.26 -0.78 -3.81
CA THR A 37 0.25 0.28 -3.86
C THR A 37 -0.71 0.08 -5.02
N GLU A 38 -1.97 0.44 -4.84
CA GLU A 38 -2.95 0.55 -5.93
C GLU A 38 -2.96 1.95 -6.58
N ASN A 39 -2.24 2.92 -5.99
CA ASN A 39 -2.12 4.25 -6.59
C ASN A 39 -1.48 4.16 -7.99
N TYR A 40 -1.98 4.97 -8.92
CA TYR A 40 -1.54 4.90 -10.31
C TYR A 40 -0.14 5.53 -10.50
N MET A 41 0.91 4.72 -10.34
CA MET A 41 2.30 5.21 -10.26
C MET A 41 2.88 5.81 -11.54
N TYR A 42 2.19 5.70 -12.68
CA TYR A 42 2.56 6.46 -13.87
C TYR A 42 2.27 7.96 -13.71
N ASP A 43 1.27 8.32 -12.90
CA ASP A 43 1.01 9.70 -12.53
C ASP A 43 2.10 10.19 -11.55
N LYS A 44 2.72 11.31 -11.90
CA LYS A 44 3.83 11.85 -11.13
C LYS A 44 3.39 12.43 -9.78
N ALA A 45 2.19 12.99 -9.68
CA ALA A 45 1.67 13.56 -8.44
C ALA A 45 1.44 12.43 -7.43
N TRP A 46 0.64 11.42 -7.81
CA TRP A 46 0.39 10.24 -7.00
C TRP A 46 1.68 9.55 -6.57
N ARG A 47 2.60 9.31 -7.51
CA ARG A 47 3.91 8.72 -7.19
C ARG A 47 4.71 9.56 -6.19
N THR A 48 4.67 10.89 -6.32
CA THR A 48 5.41 11.77 -5.40
C THR A 48 4.85 11.67 -3.98
N ASP A 49 3.53 11.61 -3.82
CA ASP A 49 2.92 11.53 -2.50
C ASP A 49 3.07 10.14 -1.87
N VAL A 50 3.03 9.07 -2.67
CA VAL A 50 3.38 7.71 -2.22
C VAL A 50 4.82 7.65 -1.69
N GLU A 51 5.80 8.17 -2.45
CA GLU A 51 7.21 8.18 -2.01
C GLU A 51 7.44 9.05 -0.76
N ARG A 52 6.64 10.13 -0.58
CA ARG A 52 6.65 10.94 0.66
C ARG A 52 6.14 10.15 1.85
N LEU A 53 5.06 9.38 1.70
CA LEU A 53 4.55 8.50 2.74
C LEU A 53 5.61 7.45 3.12
N ILE A 54 6.19 6.76 2.14
CA ILE A 54 7.27 5.77 2.38
C ILE A 54 8.43 6.40 3.16
N SER A 55 8.89 7.57 2.73
CA SER A 55 9.96 8.31 3.41
C SER A 55 9.59 8.69 4.84
N HIS A 56 8.33 9.09 5.07
CA HIS A 56 7.82 9.41 6.40
C HIS A 56 7.82 8.18 7.33
N LEU A 57 7.38 7.03 6.84
CA LEU A 57 7.39 5.78 7.61
C LEU A 57 8.81 5.33 7.97
N GLY A 58 9.77 5.48 7.05
CA GLY A 58 11.18 5.22 7.32
C GLY A 58 11.73 6.11 8.44
N MET A 59 11.40 7.40 8.44
CA MET A 59 11.77 8.29 9.55
C MET A 59 11.10 7.92 10.88
N LEU A 60 9.85 7.45 10.85
CA LEU A 60 9.14 6.99 12.05
C LEU A 60 9.80 5.75 12.65
N LEU A 61 10.23 4.79 11.84
CA LEU A 61 10.96 3.61 12.29
C LEU A 61 12.26 3.98 13.00
N LEU A 62 13.07 4.82 12.35
CA LEU A 62 14.33 5.30 12.93
C LEU A 62 14.11 6.04 14.25
N ARG A 63 13.03 6.83 14.36
CA ARG A 63 12.72 7.58 15.58
C ARG A 63 12.24 6.69 16.72
N GLN A 64 11.52 5.62 16.41
CA GLN A 64 10.94 4.72 17.42
C GLN A 64 11.91 3.61 17.84
N ASP A 65 13.06 3.47 17.17
CA ASP A 65 14.01 2.37 17.39
C ASP A 65 13.33 0.99 17.30
N LYS A 66 12.39 0.86 16.37
CA LYS A 66 11.64 -0.37 16.12
C LYS A 66 12.27 -1.12 14.96
N GLU A 67 12.52 -2.40 15.16
CA GLU A 67 12.86 -3.33 14.10
C GLU A 67 11.58 -3.85 13.43
N LEU A 68 11.61 -3.97 12.11
CA LEU A 68 10.56 -4.66 11.36
C LEU A 68 10.81 -6.17 11.37
N PRO A 69 9.76 -7.00 11.25
CA PRO A 69 9.92 -8.43 11.01
C PRO A 69 10.83 -8.70 9.80
N PRO A 70 11.61 -9.79 9.75
CA PRO A 70 12.54 -10.03 8.66
C PRO A 70 11.84 -10.27 7.32
N ASN A 71 10.66 -10.88 7.35
CA ASN A 71 9.85 -11.20 6.18
C ASN A 71 8.57 -10.37 6.21
N HIS A 72 8.68 -9.11 5.80
CA HIS A 72 7.56 -8.18 5.76
C HIS A 72 7.42 -7.51 4.41
N ASP A 73 6.18 -7.15 4.10
CA ASP A 73 5.86 -6.22 3.02
C ASP A 73 5.20 -4.96 3.59
N LEU A 74 5.27 -3.87 2.85
CA LEU A 74 4.59 -2.62 3.17
C LEU A 74 3.55 -2.32 2.09
N VAL A 75 2.31 -2.08 2.49
CA VAL A 75 1.26 -1.57 1.61
C VAL A 75 1.02 -0.11 1.94
N VAL A 76 0.99 0.74 0.91
CA VAL A 76 0.75 2.17 1.04
C VAL A 76 -0.31 2.65 0.05
N GLU A 77 -1.12 3.58 0.51
CA GLU A 77 -2.16 4.20 -0.29
C GLU A 77 -2.31 5.67 0.09
N VAL A 78 -2.48 6.50 -0.93
CA VAL A 78 -2.79 7.92 -0.81
C VAL A 78 -4.16 8.14 -1.42
N GLU A 79 -5.07 8.71 -0.65
CA GLU A 79 -6.40 9.08 -1.13
C GLU A 79 -6.60 10.59 -1.03
N VAL A 80 -7.43 11.12 -1.91
CA VAL A 80 -7.91 12.51 -1.82
C VAL A 80 -9.42 12.46 -1.71
N THR A 81 -9.96 12.99 -0.61
CA THR A 81 -11.40 13.05 -0.36
C THR A 81 -12.07 14.13 -1.21
N ASP A 82 -13.41 14.09 -1.28
CA ASP A 82 -14.22 15.02 -2.08
C ASP A 82 -14.01 16.51 -1.69
N ASP A 83 -13.60 16.78 -0.45
CA ASP A 83 -13.27 18.12 0.04
C ASP A 83 -11.81 18.55 -0.28
N GLY A 84 -11.05 17.71 -0.98
CA GLY A 84 -9.69 17.96 -1.42
C GLY A 84 -8.62 17.64 -0.36
N ASN A 85 -8.99 17.06 0.78
CA ASN A 85 -8.02 16.65 1.79
C ASN A 85 -7.30 15.35 1.37
N MET A 86 -5.98 15.32 1.55
CA MET A 86 -5.16 14.15 1.25
C MET A 86 -4.94 13.33 2.52
N TYR A 87 -5.20 12.02 2.43
CA TYR A 87 -5.01 11.06 3.50
C TYR A 87 -3.97 10.02 3.10
N TRP A 88 -3.19 9.59 4.10
CA TRP A 88 -2.18 8.56 3.96
C TRP A 88 -2.61 7.33 4.73
N PHE A 89 -2.67 6.21 4.03
CA PHE A 89 -2.99 4.91 4.54
C PHE A 89 -1.80 3.98 4.33
N TYR A 90 -1.54 3.14 5.30
CA TYR A 90 -0.50 2.13 5.19
C TYR A 90 -0.79 0.99 6.15
N TYR A 91 -0.19 -0.16 5.90
CA TYR A 91 -0.03 -1.22 6.87
C TYR A 91 1.19 -2.06 6.48
N TYR A 92 1.82 -2.66 7.48
CA TYR A 92 2.84 -3.68 7.27
C TYR A 92 2.21 -5.05 7.34
N VAL A 93 2.74 -5.98 6.57
CA VAL A 93 2.33 -7.37 6.53
C VAL A 93 3.51 -8.21 7.01
N ASP A 94 3.33 -9.00 8.07
CA ASP A 94 4.31 -9.97 8.56
C ASP A 94 3.93 -11.36 8.05
N HIS A 95 4.74 -11.88 7.14
CA HIS A 95 4.53 -13.18 6.49
C HIS A 95 4.79 -14.37 7.41
N ASP A 96 5.65 -14.22 8.41
CA ASP A 96 5.98 -15.30 9.33
C ASP A 96 4.82 -15.56 10.30
N THR A 97 4.16 -14.48 10.75
CA THR A 97 3.00 -14.55 11.65
C THR A 97 1.66 -14.48 10.93
N ARG A 98 1.64 -14.19 9.63
CA ARG A 98 0.44 -13.94 8.79
C ARG A 98 -0.46 -12.89 9.42
N SER A 99 0.13 -11.77 9.78
CA SER A 99 -0.55 -10.66 10.44
C SER A 99 -0.27 -9.34 9.74
N ILE A 100 -1.10 -8.33 10.02
CA ILE A 100 -0.78 -6.96 9.63
C ILE A 100 -0.68 -6.08 10.87
N PHE A 101 0.13 -5.03 10.76
CA PHE A 101 0.32 -4.08 11.85
C PHE A 101 0.63 -2.67 11.34
N TRP A 102 0.55 -1.71 12.26
CA TRP A 102 0.86 -0.30 12.03
C TRP A 102 1.99 0.12 12.95
N LEU A 103 2.78 1.12 12.54
CA LEU A 103 3.85 1.65 13.39
C LEU A 103 3.31 2.50 14.55
N GLN A 104 2.12 3.05 14.35
CA GLN A 104 1.42 3.91 15.29
C GLN A 104 0.17 3.19 15.81
N GLU A 105 -0.25 3.55 17.02
CA GLU A 105 -1.52 3.07 17.55
C GLU A 105 -2.67 3.59 16.69
N ILE A 106 -3.40 2.67 16.06
CA ILE A 106 -4.61 3.00 15.34
C ILE A 106 -5.81 2.91 16.28
N THR A 107 -6.75 3.85 16.13
CA THR A 107 -8.04 3.77 16.81
C THR A 107 -8.99 2.86 16.02
N THR A 108 -9.99 2.26 16.66
CA THR A 108 -10.97 1.39 15.99
C THR A 108 -11.68 2.05 14.81
N LYS A 109 -11.83 3.38 14.82
CA LYS A 109 -12.38 4.16 13.69
C LYS A 109 -11.53 4.07 12.41
N HIS A 110 -10.21 3.91 12.53
CA HIS A 110 -9.35 3.73 11.36
C HIS A 110 -9.56 2.36 10.71
N VAL A 111 -9.86 1.33 11.51
CA VAL A 111 -10.17 -0.02 11.00
C VAL A 111 -11.52 -0.04 10.27
N GLU A 112 -12.52 0.66 10.82
CA GLU A 112 -13.84 0.79 10.20
C GLU A 112 -13.79 1.50 8.83
N ALA A 113 -12.86 2.45 8.64
CA ALA A 113 -12.67 3.15 7.36
C ALA A 113 -12.23 2.22 6.22
N TYR A 114 -11.58 1.09 6.53
CA TYR A 114 -11.27 0.05 5.55
C TYR A 114 -12.46 -0.90 5.28
N ASN A 115 -13.68 -0.58 5.73
CA ASN A 115 -14.86 -1.47 5.74
C ASN A 115 -14.63 -2.81 6.47
N ILE A 116 -13.64 -2.87 7.35
CA ILE A 116 -13.29 -4.05 8.13
C ILE A 116 -14.20 -4.06 9.36
N THR A 117 -15.32 -4.77 9.25
CA THR A 117 -16.39 -4.77 10.27
C THR A 117 -16.06 -5.58 11.53
N SER A 118 -14.95 -6.32 11.55
CA SER A 118 -14.36 -6.91 12.77
C SER A 118 -12.90 -7.33 12.54
N LEU A 119 -12.13 -7.47 13.63
CA LEU A 119 -10.77 -8.05 13.58
C LEU A 119 -10.73 -9.48 13.02
N ALA A 120 -11.85 -10.22 13.09
CA ALA A 120 -11.96 -11.53 12.44
C ALA A 120 -12.14 -11.40 10.91
N HIS A 121 -12.82 -10.36 10.44
CA HIS A 121 -12.93 -10.01 9.02
C HIS A 121 -11.56 -9.54 8.49
N LEU A 122 -10.83 -8.73 9.27
CA LEU A 122 -9.45 -8.33 8.99
C LEU A 122 -8.57 -9.54 8.73
N LYS A 123 -8.57 -10.49 9.67
CA LYS A 123 -7.79 -11.72 9.57
C LYS A 123 -8.17 -12.55 8.35
N HIS A 124 -9.46 -12.68 8.03
CA HIS A 124 -9.89 -13.44 6.85
C HIS A 124 -9.59 -12.73 5.53
N THR A 125 -9.70 -11.41 5.46
CA THR A 125 -9.26 -10.64 4.28
C THR A 125 -7.75 -10.76 4.09
N ILE A 126 -6.97 -10.67 5.16
CA ILE A 126 -5.51 -10.91 5.11
C ILE A 126 -5.23 -12.34 4.66
N GLU A 127 -5.84 -13.35 5.27
CA GLU A 127 -5.67 -14.76 4.84
C GLU A 127 -6.10 -15.00 3.39
N PHE A 128 -7.10 -14.25 2.90
CA PHE A 128 -7.50 -14.26 1.49
C PHE A 128 -6.45 -13.58 0.62
N GLU A 129 -5.87 -12.44 0.98
CA GLU A 129 -4.81 -11.80 0.18
C GLU A 129 -3.48 -12.58 0.14
N TYR A 130 -3.37 -13.65 0.96
CA TYR A 130 -2.16 -14.47 1.14
C TYR A 130 -2.07 -15.73 0.25
N TRP A 131 -2.85 -15.82 -0.83
CA TRP A 131 -2.94 -16.99 -1.73
C TRP A 131 -1.59 -17.62 -2.11
#